data_AF-A0A811AQW2-F1
#
_entry.id   AF-A0A811AQW2-F1
#
_cell.length_a   1.000
_cell.length_b   1.000
_cell.length_c   1.000
_cell.angle_alpha   90.00
_cell.angle_beta   90.00
_cell.angle_gamma   90.00
#
_symmetry.space_group_name_H-M   'P 1'
#
loop_
_entity.id
_entity.type
_entity.pdbx_description
1 polymer ?
#
loop_
_entity_poly.entity_id
_entity_poly.type
_entity_poly.pdbx_seq_one_letter_code
_entity_poly.pdbx_strand_id
1 'polypeptide(L)'
;MKAGAQWIQYLLSSVPDCPWQHIVFTLPCQYWSPVFHNRWLLAEMNRIAADVILEICHQADVEPGIFTVIHTWGVTSSGIRISIYRQLPVV
;
A
#
# COMPACT_ATOMS: atom_id res chain seq x y z
N MET A 1 17.33 -21.63 -5.16
CA MET A 1 16.53 -20.42 -5.47
C MET A 1 17.09 -19.25 -4.67
N LYS A 2 17.06 -18.02 -5.22
CA LYS A 2 17.54 -16.83 -4.49
C LYS A 2 16.58 -16.50 -3.34
N ALA A 3 17.09 -16.05 -2.18
CA ALA A 3 16.28 -15.76 -0.99
C ALA A 3 15.09 -14.81 -1.26
N GLY A 4 15.27 -13.81 -2.13
CA GLY A 4 14.19 -12.89 -2.51
C GLY A 4 13.02 -13.57 -3.25
N ALA A 5 13.29 -14.61 -4.04
CA ALA A 5 12.24 -15.35 -4.73
C ALA A 5 11.43 -16.21 -3.75
N GLN A 6 12.07 -16.77 -2.73
CA GLN A 6 11.39 -17.52 -1.67
C GLN A 6 10.51 -16.61 -0.80
N TRP A 7 10.99 -15.40 -0.47
CA TRP A 7 10.20 -14.42 0.28
C TRP A 7 8.95 -13.97 -0.50
N ILE A 8 9.08 -13.73 -1.81
CA ILE A 8 7.93 -13.40 -2.67
C ILE A 8 6.93 -14.57 -2.71
N GLN A 9 7.40 -15.80 -2.90
CA GLN A 9 6.49 -16.96 -2.92
C GLN A 9 5.77 -17.17 -1.59
N TYR A 10 6.45 -16.98 -0.46
CA TYR A 10 5.84 -17.06 0.87
C TYR A 10 4.76 -15.98 1.08
N LEU A 11 5.04 -14.75 0.63
CA LEU A 11 4.05 -13.67 0.68
C LEU A 11 2.84 -13.98 -0.20
N LEU A 12 3.08 -14.41 -1.43
CA LEU A 12 2.01 -14.78 -2.37
C LEU A 12 1.18 -15.95 -1.85
N SER A 13 1.78 -16.93 -1.17
CA SER A 13 1.02 -18.03 -0.55
C SER A 13 0.13 -17.60 0.61
N SER A 14 0.37 -16.40 1.18
CA SER A 14 -0.43 -15.85 2.28
C SER A 14 -1.58 -14.97 1.79
N VAL A 15 -1.61 -14.63 0.50
CA VAL A 15 -2.64 -13.79 -0.11
C VAL A 15 -3.72 -14.69 -0.74
N PRO A 16 -5.01 -14.44 -0.51
CA PRO A 16 -6.09 -15.23 -1.10
C PRO A 16 -6.11 -15.11 -2.64
N ASP A 17 -6.38 -16.22 -3.32
CA ASP A 17 -6.57 -16.26 -4.78
C ASP A 17 -7.95 -15.69 -5.14
N CYS A 18 -8.01 -14.36 -5.29
CA CYS A 18 -9.23 -13.61 -5.47
C CYS A 18 -8.99 -12.35 -6.34
N PRO A 19 -10.04 -11.73 -6.92
CA PRO A 19 -9.89 -10.47 -7.61
C PRO A 19 -9.37 -9.39 -6.67
N TRP A 20 -8.35 -8.67 -7.14
CA TRP A 20 -7.74 -7.58 -6.39
C TRP A 20 -7.61 -6.32 -7.25
N GLN A 21 -7.59 -5.17 -6.57
CA GLN A 21 -7.29 -3.89 -7.19
C GLN A 21 -6.08 -3.25 -6.51
N HIS A 22 -5.15 -2.74 -7.31
CA HIS A 22 -4.01 -1.96 -6.83
C HIS A 22 -4.30 -0.46 -6.91
N ILE A 23 -4.25 0.19 -5.76
CA ILE A 23 -4.51 1.62 -5.58
C ILE A 23 -3.21 2.28 -5.15
N VAL A 24 -2.85 3.40 -5.78
CA VAL A 24 -1.61 4.13 -5.50
C VAL A 24 -1.90 5.52 -4.98
N PHE A 25 -1.53 5.77 -3.73
CA PHE A 25 -1.47 7.13 -3.18
C PHE A 25 -0.09 7.72 -3.49
N THR A 26 -0.05 8.88 -4.13
CA THR A 26 1.20 9.58 -4.47
C THR A 26 1.34 10.83 -3.63
N LEU A 27 2.44 10.94 -2.89
CA LEU A 27 2.73 12.13 -2.10
C LEU A 27 3.14 13.32 -3.00
N PRO A 28 2.52 14.51 -2.86
CA PRO A 28 2.97 15.72 -3.56
C PRO A 28 4.42 16.09 -3.24
N CYS A 29 5.14 16.64 -4.23
CA CYS A 29 6.59 16.86 -4.13
C CYS A 29 7.04 17.78 -2.99
N GLN A 30 6.20 18.75 -2.62
CA GLN A 30 6.44 19.66 -1.50
C GLN A 30 6.61 18.94 -0.15
N TYR A 31 6.08 17.72 0.00
CA TYR A 31 6.17 16.94 1.24
C TYR A 31 7.29 15.92 1.26
N TRP A 32 8.03 15.74 0.16
CA TRP A 32 9.08 14.73 0.06
C TRP A 32 10.21 14.96 1.07
N SER A 33 10.74 16.18 1.14
CA SER A 33 11.80 16.52 2.09
C SER A 33 11.34 16.39 3.55
N PRO A 34 10.17 16.93 3.97
CA PRO A 34 9.65 16.70 5.31
C PRO A 34 9.56 15.22 5.70
N VAL A 35 9.02 14.36 4.82
CA VAL A 35 8.88 12.93 5.13
C VAL A 35 10.22 12.19 5.07
N PHE A 36 11.15 12.61 4.21
CA PHE A 36 12.50 12.05 4.18
C PHE A 36 13.22 12.24 5.53
N HIS A 37 13.13 13.42 6.12
CA HIS A 37 13.74 13.73 7.41
C HIS A 37 12.94 13.17 8.60
N ASN A 38 11.65 12.85 8.41
CA ASN A 38 10.74 12.35 9.44
C ASN A 38 10.16 11.00 9.02
N ARG A 39 11.00 9.96 8.96
CA ARG A 39 10.62 8.64 8.44
C ARG A 39 9.43 7.98 9.16
N TRP A 40 9.14 8.38 10.40
CA TRP A 40 7.96 7.92 11.14
C TRP A 40 6.65 8.30 10.43
N LEU A 41 6.63 9.40 9.67
CA LEU A 41 5.48 9.80 8.86
C LEU A 41 5.12 8.76 7.80
N LEU A 42 6.04 7.88 7.38
CA LEU A 42 5.73 6.80 6.45
C LEU A 42 4.68 5.83 7.01
N ALA A 43 4.81 5.48 8.30
CA ALA A 43 3.86 4.61 8.97
C ALA A 43 2.50 5.31 9.13
N GLU A 44 2.52 6.59 9.49
CA GLU A 44 1.29 7.38 9.67
C GLU A 44 0.53 7.60 8.35
N MET A 45 1.25 7.93 7.28
CA MET A 45 0.66 8.03 5.95
C MET A 45 0.07 6.69 5.49
N ASN A 46 0.71 5.57 5.81
CA ASN A 46 0.19 4.25 5.48
C ASN A 46 -1.11 3.94 6.23
N ARG A 47 -1.16 4.27 7.53
CA ARG A 47 -2.35 4.15 8.36
C ARG A 47 -3.49 5.00 7.78
N ILE A 48 -3.24 6.27 7.48
CA ILE A 48 -4.25 7.18 6.90
C ILE A 48 -4.75 6.68 5.55
N ALA A 49 -3.85 6.21 4.68
CA ALA A 49 -4.25 5.68 3.37
C ALA A 49 -5.14 4.42 3.52
N ALA A 50 -4.83 3.54 4.48
CA ALA A 50 -5.67 2.39 4.78
C ALA A 50 -7.03 2.80 5.35
N ASP A 51 -7.08 3.75 6.29
CA ASP A 51 -8.32 4.27 6.88
C ASP A 51 -9.27 4.84 5.80
N VAL A 52 -8.74 5.59 4.83
CA VAL A 52 -9.52 6.13 3.70
C VAL A 52 -10.14 4.99 2.87
N ILE A 53 -9.37 3.93 2.59
CA ILE A 53 -9.89 2.77 1.85
C ILE A 53 -10.94 2.02 2.68
N LEU A 54 -10.73 1.86 3.98
CA LEU A 54 -11.70 1.25 4.88
C LEU A 54 -13.02 2.04 4.90
N GLU A 55 -12.95 3.36 4.98
CA GLU A 55 -14.13 4.23 4.95
C GLU A 55 -14.90 4.10 3.62
N ILE A 56 -14.19 4.14 2.48
CA ILE A 56 -14.80 3.95 1.16
C ILE A 56 -15.46 2.57 1.04
N CYS A 57 -14.80 1.51 1.55
CA CYS A 57 -15.35 0.16 1.49
C CYS A 57 -16.57 0.00 2.40
N HIS A 58 -16.56 0.62 3.59
CA HIS A 58 -17.69 0.65 4.51
C HIS A 58 -18.90 1.36 3.88
N GLN A 59 -18.69 2.51 3.22
CA GLN A 59 -19.76 3.21 2.48
C GLN A 59 -20.32 2.39 1.31
N ALA A 60 -19.54 1.47 0.76
CA ALA A 60 -19.92 0.59 -0.34
C ALA A 60 -20.46 -0.79 0.13
N ASP A 61 -20.60 -1.02 1.42
CA ASP A 61 -20.97 -2.31 2.02
C ASP A 61 -20.08 -3.48 1.55
N VAL A 62 -18.76 -3.24 1.53
CA VAL A 62 -17.76 -4.25 1.18
C VAL A 62 -16.75 -4.39 2.31
N GLU A 63 -16.45 -5.63 2.69
CA GLU A 63 -15.35 -5.94 3.60
C GLU A 63 -14.04 -6.13 2.82
N PRO A 64 -13.02 -5.26 3.00
CA PRO A 64 -11.77 -5.37 2.27
C PRO A 64 -10.70 -6.14 3.06
N GLY A 65 -9.92 -6.97 2.37
CA GLY A 65 -8.56 -7.30 2.79
C GLY A 65 -7.59 -6.24 2.29
N ILE A 66 -6.77 -5.65 3.18
CA ILE A 66 -5.80 -4.60 2.85
C ILE A 66 -4.37 -5.09 3.04
N PHE A 67 -3.58 -5.05 1.96
CA PHE A 67 -2.12 -5.19 2.00
C PHE A 67 -1.47 -3.89 1.52
N THR A 68 -0.43 -3.43 2.22
CA THR A 68 0.23 -2.15 1.95
C THR A 68 1.71 -2.32 1.62
N VAL A 69 2.20 -1.59 0.62
CA VAL A 69 3.64 -1.48 0.30
C VAL A 69 4.03 -0.03 0.16
N ILE A 70 5.11 0.37 0.85
CA ILE A 70 5.67 1.72 0.80
C ILE A 70 6.88 1.72 -0.13
N HIS A 71 6.84 2.55 -1.17
CA HIS A 71 7.98 2.79 -2.05
C HIS A 71 8.56 4.18 -1.82
N THR A 72 9.84 4.26 -1.45
CA THR A 72 10.60 5.52 -1.38
C THR A 72 11.74 5.46 -2.39
N TRP A 73 11.59 6.03 -3.59
CA TRP A 73 12.66 6.07 -4.61
C TRP A 73 13.21 7.48 -4.83
N GLY A 74 14.50 7.58 -5.21
CA GLY A 74 15.33 8.79 -5.17
C GLY A 74 15.12 9.85 -6.29
N VAL A 75 16.04 10.83 -6.26
CA VAL A 75 16.11 12.22 -6.77
C VAL A 75 15.40 12.70 -8.06
N THR A 76 14.87 11.85 -8.93
CA THR A 76 14.28 12.30 -10.21
C THR A 76 12.81 11.91 -10.41
N SER A 77 12.23 11.12 -9.51
CA SER A 77 10.81 10.69 -9.55
C SER A 77 10.24 10.49 -8.14
N SER A 78 10.69 11.31 -7.19
CA SER A 78 10.91 10.93 -5.78
C SER A 78 9.67 10.92 -4.88
N GLY A 79 8.59 10.29 -5.33
CA GLY A 79 7.36 10.16 -4.55
C GLY A 79 7.42 9.02 -3.55
N ILE A 80 6.80 9.24 -2.38
CA ILE A 80 6.28 8.14 -1.57
C ILE A 80 5.04 7.64 -2.27
N ARG A 81 5.08 6.36 -2.66
CA ARG A 81 3.93 5.65 -3.21
C ARG A 81 3.49 4.60 -2.21
N ILE A 82 2.22 4.66 -1.84
CA ILE A 82 1.58 3.64 -1.00
C ILE A 82 0.69 2.83 -1.91
N SER A 83 1.07 1.57 -2.11
CA SER A 83 0.34 0.58 -2.88
C SER A 83 -0.60 -0.15 -1.93
N ILE A 84 -1.90 0.06 -2.09
CA ILE A 84 -2.93 -0.67 -1.35
C ILE A 84 -3.56 -1.69 -2.28
N TYR A 85 -3.63 -2.94 -1.81
CA TYR A 85 -4.33 -4.01 -2.49
C TYR A 85 -5.64 -4.26 -1.75
N ARG A 86 -6.76 -4.18 -2.47
CA ARG A 86 -8.09 -4.50 -1.95
C ARG A 86 -8.53 -5.85 -2.51
N GLN A 87 -8.88 -6.79 -1.64
CA GLN A 87 -9.66 -7.98 -2.02
C GLN A 87 -11.13 -7.59 -2.27
N LEU A 88 -11.67 -8.01 -3.41
CA LEU A 88 -13.11 -7.90 -3.69
C LEU A 88 -13.88 -9.05 -3.01
N PRO A 89 -15.15 -8.85 -2.62
CA PRO A 89 -15.97 -9.91 -2.05
C PRO A 89 -16.12 -11.03 -3.07
N VAL A 90 -16.04 -12.28 -2.61
CA VAL A 90 -16.38 -13.46 -3.40
C VAL A 90 -17.90 -13.46 -3.53
N VAL A 91 -18.39 -13.22 -4.75
CA VAL A 91 -19.82 -13.33 -5.09
C VAL A 91 -20.25 -14.79 -5.04
#